data_AF-A0A397J402-F1
#
_entry.id   AF-A0A397J402-F1
#
_cell.length_a   1.000
_cell.length_b   1.000
_cell.length_c   1.000
_cell.angle_alpha   90.00
_cell.angle_beta   90.00
_cell.angle_gamma   90.00
#
_symmetry.space_group_name_H-M   'P 1'
#
loop_
_entity.id
_entity.type
_entity.pdbx_description
1 polymer ?
#
loop_
_entity_poly.entity_id
_entity_poly.type
_entity_poly.pdbx_seq_one_letter_code
_entity_poly.pdbx_strand_id
1 'polypeptide(L)'
;MRIVEADRNEKLKSQEPKNYSFVEQVIILTKVLYKQRGNIELDPTRFQQMIIKAEPCLQGFFDKLMKALIPDRRSMYNKIEAQKTIVTLCYIMAGLRNKFANDLKLEIGLYLSSSGATRTAIDTMNSIGLSACYTTVNNFKRKLANEHPLKIRDFFKEQHNYLYIYNLDDYHDIHEK
;
A
#
# COMPACT_ATOMS: atom_id res chain seq x y z
N MET A 1 59.96 23.56 -29.95
CA MET A 1 59.01 23.41 -28.83
C MET A 1 57.68 22.95 -29.44
N ARG A 2 57.31 21.67 -29.25
CA ARG A 2 56.14 21.05 -29.87
C ARG A 2 54.88 21.42 -29.09
N ILE A 3 53.88 21.99 -29.77
CA ILE A 3 52.51 22.06 -29.27
C ILE A 3 51.87 20.75 -29.67
N VAL A 4 51.58 19.90 -28.68
CA VAL A 4 50.78 18.68 -28.86
C VAL A 4 49.42 19.00 -28.23
N GLU A 5 48.41 19.18 -29.07
CA GLU A 5 47.03 19.22 -28.62
C GLU A 5 46.66 17.84 -28.06
N ALA A 6 46.34 17.80 -26.77
CA ALA A 6 45.79 16.62 -26.13
C ALA A 6 44.27 16.59 -26.33
N ASP A 7 43.86 15.62 -27.14
CA ASP A 7 42.52 15.10 -27.38
C ASP A 7 41.69 15.01 -26.08
N ARG A 8 40.76 15.96 -25.90
CA ARG A 8 39.72 15.92 -24.85
C ARG A 8 38.58 15.00 -25.30
N ASN A 9 38.89 13.72 -25.45
CA ASN A 9 37.90 12.65 -25.43
C ASN A 9 37.80 12.10 -24.00
N GLU A 10 37.18 12.88 -23.10
CA GLU A 10 36.62 12.31 -21.89
C GLU A 10 35.41 11.46 -22.29
N LYS A 11 35.72 10.17 -22.49
CA LYS A 11 34.76 9.07 -22.62
C LYS A 11 33.63 9.25 -21.60
N LEU A 12 32.46 9.62 -22.11
CA LEU A 12 31.17 9.32 -21.50
C LEU A 12 31.16 7.81 -21.27
N LYS A 13 31.47 7.36 -20.05
CA LYS A 13 31.26 5.97 -19.66
C LYS A 13 29.75 5.74 -19.69
N SER A 14 29.27 5.26 -20.83
CA SER A 14 27.99 4.58 -20.94
C SER A 14 27.98 3.48 -19.87
N GLN A 15 27.32 3.75 -18.74
CA GLN A 15 27.00 2.70 -17.78
C GLN A 15 26.07 1.74 -18.52
N GLU A 16 26.58 0.57 -18.89
CA GLU A 16 25.74 -0.53 -19.33
C GLU A 16 24.63 -0.74 -18.28
N PRO A 17 23.37 -0.95 -18.71
CA PRO A 17 22.27 -1.11 -17.78
C PRO A 17 22.55 -2.33 -16.91
N LYS A 18 22.86 -2.09 -15.62
CA LYS A 18 23.08 -3.14 -14.64
C LYS A 18 21.83 -4.03 -14.60
N ASN A 19 21.96 -5.26 -15.07
CA ASN A 19 20.84 -6.19 -15.11
C ASN A 19 20.64 -6.76 -13.71
N TYR A 20 19.61 -6.26 -13.00
CA TYR A 20 19.30 -6.70 -11.64
C TYR A 20 18.63 -8.08 -11.68
N SER A 21 19.15 -9.01 -10.89
CA SER A 21 18.51 -10.29 -10.63
C SER A 21 17.14 -10.10 -9.95
N PHE A 22 16.27 -11.09 -10.05
CA PHE A 22 14.96 -11.06 -9.39
C PHE A 22 15.08 -10.80 -7.88
N VAL A 23 16.05 -11.44 -7.22
CA VAL A 23 16.27 -11.27 -5.78
C VAL A 23 16.64 -9.82 -5.45
N GLU A 24 17.56 -9.22 -6.23
CA GLU A 24 17.94 -7.82 -6.08
C GLU A 24 16.73 -6.87 -6.26
N GLN A 25 15.91 -7.12 -7.28
CA GLN A 25 14.68 -6.34 -7.52
C GLN A 25 13.72 -6.45 -6.32
N VAL A 26 13.57 -7.63 -5.71
CA VAL A 26 12.77 -7.78 -4.47
C VAL A 26 13.39 -7.02 -3.29
N ILE A 27 14.73 -6.92 -3.17
CA ILE A 27 15.39 -6.09 -2.14
C ILE A 27 15.02 -4.63 -2.32
N ILE A 28 15.12 -4.15 -3.56
CA ILE A 28 14.85 -2.75 -3.89
C ILE A 28 13.37 -2.44 -3.68
N LEU A 29 12.46 -3.30 -4.15
CA LEU A 29 11.03 -3.19 -3.92
C LEU A 29 10.69 -3.09 -2.43
N THR A 30 11.31 -3.93 -1.59
CA THR A 30 11.09 -3.89 -0.13
C THR A 30 11.46 -2.53 0.46
N LYS A 31 12.54 -1.91 -0.02
CA LYS A 31 12.96 -0.57 0.42
C LYS A 31 11.98 0.52 -0.04
N VAL A 32 11.49 0.42 -1.29
CA VAL A 32 10.49 1.36 -1.83
C VAL A 32 9.21 1.31 -1.01
N LEU A 33 8.65 0.11 -0.82
CA LEU A 33 7.39 -0.07 -0.09
C LEU A 33 7.52 0.30 1.39
N TYR A 34 8.70 0.10 2.00
CA TYR A 34 8.95 0.58 3.36
C TYR A 34 8.87 2.11 3.47
N LYS A 35 9.41 2.84 2.48
CA LYS A 35 9.34 4.32 2.45
C LYS A 35 7.91 4.82 2.23
N GLN A 36 7.08 4.05 1.53
CA GLN A 36 5.68 4.36 1.23
C GLN A 36 4.69 3.77 2.25
N ARG A 37 5.18 3.24 3.36
CA ARG A 37 4.33 2.74 4.46
C ARG A 37 3.25 3.75 4.84
N GLY A 38 2.06 3.27 5.14
CA GLY A 38 0.87 4.07 5.45
C GLY A 38 0.05 4.55 4.25
N ASN A 39 0.52 4.38 3.00
CA ASN A 39 -0.27 4.67 1.80
C ASN A 39 -0.20 3.48 0.83
N ILE A 40 -1.09 2.51 1.05
CA ILE A 40 -1.12 1.28 0.26
C ILE A 40 -1.80 1.54 -1.08
N GLU A 41 -1.02 1.45 -2.16
CA GLU A 41 -1.56 1.48 -3.51
C GLU A 41 -1.87 0.06 -3.98
N LEU A 42 -3.15 -0.20 -4.30
CA LEU A 42 -3.65 -1.50 -4.74
C LEU A 42 -4.03 -1.52 -6.22
N ASP A 43 -4.17 -0.36 -6.86
CA ASP A 43 -4.36 -0.29 -8.30
C ASP A 43 -3.06 -0.73 -9.02
N PRO A 44 -3.10 -1.76 -9.90
CA PRO A 44 -1.90 -2.28 -10.53
C PRO A 44 -1.12 -1.26 -11.37
N THR A 45 -1.84 -0.39 -12.08
CA THR A 45 -1.23 0.61 -12.96
C THR A 45 -0.51 1.66 -12.14
N ARG A 46 -1.19 2.21 -11.12
CA ARG A 46 -0.61 3.18 -10.20
C ARG A 46 0.52 2.58 -9.38
N PHE A 47 0.36 1.35 -8.91
CA PHE A 47 1.42 0.62 -8.19
C PHE A 47 2.68 0.48 -9.03
N GLN A 48 2.54 0.05 -10.29
CA GLN A 48 3.68 -0.08 -11.21
C GLN A 48 4.37 1.26 -11.46
N GLN A 49 3.59 2.33 -11.70
CA GLN A 49 4.12 3.68 -11.86
C GLN A 49 4.84 4.16 -10.60
N MET A 50 4.26 3.90 -9.43
CA MET A 50 4.77 4.28 -8.12
C MET A 50 6.13 3.65 -7.85
N ILE A 51 6.28 2.33 -8.07
CA ILE A 51 7.56 1.64 -7.83
C ILE A 51 8.64 2.03 -8.83
N ILE A 52 8.28 2.24 -10.10
CA ILE A 52 9.23 2.65 -11.16
C ILE A 52 9.69 4.09 -10.94
N LYS A 53 8.78 4.99 -10.55
CA LYS A 53 9.11 6.38 -10.22
C LYS A 53 10.05 6.46 -9.02
N ALA A 54 9.86 5.60 -8.03
CA ALA A 54 10.74 5.53 -6.87
C ALA A 54 12.11 4.96 -7.21
N GLU A 55 12.16 3.88 -8.00
CA GLU A 55 13.38 3.19 -8.40
C GLU A 55 13.28 2.67 -9.85
N PRO A 56 13.90 3.37 -10.83
CA PRO A 56 13.80 3.00 -12.24
C PRO A 56 14.28 1.59 -12.58
N CYS A 57 15.15 1.00 -11.76
CA CYS A 57 15.63 -0.38 -11.91
C CYS A 57 14.54 -1.45 -11.67
N LEU A 58 13.38 -1.07 -11.14
CA LEU A 58 12.18 -1.91 -11.04
C LEU A 58 11.37 -1.94 -12.35
N GLN A 59 11.77 -1.19 -13.38
CA GLN A 59 11.15 -1.28 -14.69
C GLN A 59 11.17 -2.73 -15.21
N GLY A 60 10.02 -3.19 -15.72
CA GLY A 60 9.84 -4.56 -16.18
C GLY A 60 9.72 -5.62 -15.07
N PHE A 61 9.91 -5.29 -13.78
CA PHE A 61 9.74 -6.25 -12.69
C PHE A 61 8.31 -6.78 -12.61
N PHE A 62 7.33 -5.87 -12.64
CA PHE A 62 5.92 -6.23 -12.58
C PHE A 62 5.51 -7.06 -13.81
N ASP A 63 6.00 -6.69 -15.00
CA ASP A 63 5.73 -7.40 -16.25
C ASP A 63 6.31 -8.82 -16.25
N LYS A 64 7.49 -9.03 -15.63
CA LYS A 64 8.06 -10.37 -15.43
C LYS A 64 7.14 -11.23 -14.56
N LEU A 65 6.61 -10.68 -13.46
CA LEU A 65 5.67 -11.40 -12.59
C LEU A 65 4.36 -11.73 -13.31
N MET A 66 3.83 -10.77 -14.06
CA MET A 66 2.66 -10.95 -14.92
C MET A 66 2.85 -12.11 -15.88
N LYS A 67 3.94 -12.10 -16.65
CA LYS A 67 4.25 -13.14 -17.64
C LYS A 67 4.49 -14.51 -16.99
N ALA A 68 5.08 -14.54 -15.79
CA ALA A 68 5.37 -15.78 -15.08
C ALA A 68 4.12 -16.43 -14.46
N LEU A 69 3.18 -15.63 -13.95
CA LEU A 69 2.06 -16.10 -13.11
C LEU A 69 0.71 -16.11 -13.82
N ILE A 70 0.56 -15.39 -14.94
CA ILE A 70 -0.70 -15.29 -15.68
C ILE A 70 -0.56 -16.00 -17.03
N PRO A 71 -1.29 -17.10 -17.26
CA PRO A 71 -1.33 -17.76 -18.55
C PRO A 71 -1.92 -16.84 -19.64
N ASP A 72 -1.31 -16.88 -20.83
CA ASP A 72 -1.72 -16.05 -21.98
C ASP A 72 -3.19 -16.25 -22.39
N ARG A 73 -3.68 -17.49 -22.21
CA ARG A 73 -5.05 -17.93 -22.51
C ARG A 73 -6.15 -17.42 -21.57
N ARG A 74 -5.81 -16.62 -20.53
CA ARG A 74 -6.84 -16.06 -19.63
C ARG A 74 -7.65 -14.95 -20.32
N SER A 75 -8.94 -14.87 -19.97
CA SER A 75 -9.82 -13.76 -20.38
C SER A 75 -9.31 -12.42 -19.84
N MET A 76 -9.71 -11.33 -20.49
CA MET A 76 -9.30 -9.96 -20.09
C MET A 76 -9.72 -9.63 -18.65
N TYR A 77 -10.94 -9.97 -18.26
CA TYR A 77 -11.42 -9.77 -16.88
C TYR A 77 -10.54 -10.49 -15.85
N ASN A 78 -10.22 -11.76 -16.10
CA ASN A 78 -9.38 -12.55 -15.19
C ASN A 78 -7.92 -12.07 -15.17
N LYS A 79 -7.45 -11.39 -16.23
CA LYS A 79 -6.12 -10.74 -16.25
C LYS A 79 -6.08 -9.54 -15.30
N ILE A 80 -7.14 -8.73 -15.26
CA ILE A 80 -7.25 -7.57 -14.34
C ILE A 80 -7.25 -8.04 -12.87
N GLU A 81 -8.04 -9.04 -12.52
CA GLU A 81 -8.05 -9.58 -11.15
C GLU A 81 -6.71 -10.23 -10.76
N ALA A 82 -6.05 -10.89 -11.72
CA ALA A 82 -4.72 -11.44 -11.48
C ALA A 82 -3.64 -10.35 -11.30
N GLN A 83 -3.77 -9.18 -11.96
CA GLN A 83 -2.89 -8.03 -11.71
C GLN A 83 -2.98 -7.55 -10.27
N LYS A 84 -4.20 -7.39 -9.73
CA LYS A 84 -4.41 -7.04 -8.31
C LYS A 84 -3.77 -8.06 -7.38
N THR A 85 -3.90 -9.35 -7.72
CA THR A 85 -3.26 -10.43 -6.96
C THR A 85 -1.72 -10.33 -6.96
N ILE A 86 -1.11 -9.92 -8.08
CA ILE A 86 0.35 -9.71 -8.17
C ILE A 86 0.79 -8.50 -7.34
N VAL A 87 -0.01 -7.43 -7.28
CA VAL A 87 0.26 -6.30 -6.37
C VAL A 87 0.29 -6.79 -4.92
N THR A 88 -0.74 -7.54 -4.49
CA THR A 88 -0.79 -8.15 -3.15
C THR A 88 0.44 -9.04 -2.89
N LEU A 89 0.86 -9.84 -3.88
CA LEU A 89 2.06 -10.67 -3.77
C LEU A 89 3.33 -9.82 -3.56
N CYS A 90 3.46 -8.68 -4.24
CA CYS A 90 4.58 -7.75 -4.05
C CYS A 90 4.66 -7.25 -2.60
N TYR A 91 3.53 -6.85 -2.01
CA TYR A 91 3.48 -6.44 -0.60
C TYR A 91 3.78 -7.60 0.35
N ILE A 92 3.30 -8.82 0.06
CA ILE A 92 3.63 -10.00 0.88
C ILE A 92 5.14 -10.26 0.84
N MET A 93 5.77 -10.25 -0.34
CA MET A 93 7.22 -10.45 -0.47
C MET A 93 8.01 -9.39 0.32
N ALA A 94 7.59 -8.12 0.26
CA ALA A 94 8.21 -7.05 1.05
C ALA A 94 7.97 -7.21 2.56
N GLY A 95 6.75 -7.57 2.97
CA GLY A 95 6.34 -7.80 4.36
C GLY A 95 7.06 -8.98 5.01
N LEU A 96 7.36 -10.03 4.25
CA LEU A 96 8.16 -11.17 4.72
C LEU A 96 9.60 -10.75 5.05
N ARG A 97 10.13 -9.76 4.34
CA ARG A 97 11.51 -9.29 4.53
C ARG A 97 11.64 -8.16 5.53
N ASN A 98 10.58 -7.40 5.73
CA ASN A 98 10.57 -6.27 6.62
C ASN A 98 9.25 -6.23 7.39
N LYS A 99 9.34 -6.41 8.72
CA LYS A 99 8.20 -6.37 9.65
C LYS A 99 7.36 -5.09 9.53
N PHE A 100 7.90 -4.01 8.97
CA PHE A 100 7.20 -2.74 8.80
C PHE A 100 6.37 -2.63 7.52
N ALA A 101 6.45 -3.57 6.57
CA ALA A 101 5.47 -3.71 5.50
C ALA A 101 4.21 -4.49 5.96
N ASN A 102 3.88 -4.37 7.26
CA ASN A 102 2.74 -5.01 7.91
C ASN A 102 1.42 -4.27 7.68
N ASP A 103 1.45 -3.05 7.12
CA ASP A 103 0.25 -2.23 6.97
C ASP A 103 -0.82 -2.99 6.18
N LEU A 104 -0.42 -3.70 5.11
CA LEU A 104 -1.36 -4.53 4.34
C LEU A 104 -1.95 -5.67 5.18
N LYS A 105 -1.15 -6.35 6.01
CA LYS A 105 -1.65 -7.43 6.87
C LYS A 105 -2.64 -6.91 7.90
N LEU A 106 -2.37 -5.72 8.45
CA LEU A 106 -3.27 -5.04 9.37
C LEU A 106 -4.57 -4.63 8.68
N GLU A 107 -4.51 -4.06 7.48
CA GLU A 107 -5.70 -3.71 6.68
C GLU A 107 -6.54 -4.94 6.36
N ILE A 108 -5.93 -6.05 5.93
CA ILE A 108 -6.62 -7.32 5.70
C ILE A 108 -7.29 -7.79 7.01
N GLY A 109 -6.59 -7.71 8.14
CA GLY A 109 -7.15 -8.12 9.44
C GLY A 109 -8.31 -7.25 9.89
N LEU A 110 -8.22 -5.92 9.69
CA LEU A 110 -9.29 -4.97 9.96
C LEU A 110 -10.49 -5.22 9.05
N TYR A 111 -10.26 -5.46 7.76
CA TYR A 111 -11.31 -5.80 6.80
C TYR A 111 -12.05 -7.07 7.23
N LEU A 112 -11.32 -8.15 7.51
CA LEU A 112 -11.90 -9.41 7.99
C LEU A 112 -12.73 -9.19 9.26
N SER A 113 -12.20 -8.44 10.24
CA SER A 113 -12.94 -8.14 11.47
C SER A 113 -14.21 -7.32 11.19
N SER A 114 -14.19 -6.36 10.26
CA SER A 114 -15.34 -5.54 9.90
C SER A 114 -16.37 -6.31 9.07
N SER A 115 -15.95 -7.30 8.29
CA SER A 115 -16.83 -8.23 7.56
C SER A 115 -17.45 -9.30 8.46
N GLY A 116 -17.23 -9.25 9.79
CA GLY A 116 -17.77 -10.22 10.73
C GLY A 116 -17.04 -11.56 10.78
N ALA A 117 -15.80 -11.64 10.26
CA ALA A 117 -15.01 -12.86 10.37
C ALA A 117 -14.77 -13.22 11.84
N THR A 118 -14.82 -14.53 12.14
CA THR A 118 -14.57 -15.02 13.50
C THR A 118 -13.11 -14.82 13.89
N ARG A 119 -12.83 -14.79 15.20
CA ARG A 119 -11.46 -14.77 15.73
C ARG A 119 -10.61 -15.90 15.12
N THR A 120 -11.15 -17.11 15.06
CA THR A 120 -10.47 -18.27 14.49
C THR A 120 -10.14 -18.06 13.01
N ALA A 121 -11.06 -17.50 12.21
CA ALA A 121 -10.79 -17.21 10.80
C ALA A 121 -9.63 -16.21 10.63
N ILE A 122 -9.62 -15.13 11.43
CA ILE A 122 -8.54 -14.13 11.41
C ILE A 122 -7.21 -14.74 11.85
N ASP A 123 -7.20 -15.50 12.95
CA ASP A 123 -5.97 -16.14 13.44
C ASP A 123 -5.46 -17.22 12.47
N THR A 124 -6.33 -17.91 11.75
CA THR A 124 -5.95 -18.82 10.64
C THR A 124 -5.27 -18.05 9.50
N MET A 125 -5.84 -16.92 9.07
CA MET A 125 -5.26 -16.07 8.02
C MET A 125 -3.90 -15.48 8.44
N ASN A 126 -3.75 -15.16 9.73
CA ASN A 126 -2.47 -14.75 10.30
C ASN A 126 -1.45 -15.90 10.32
N SER A 127 -1.89 -17.12 10.63
CA SER A 127 -1.02 -18.31 10.68
C SER A 127 -0.42 -18.66 9.32
N ILE A 128 -1.13 -18.41 8.22
CA ILE A 128 -0.60 -18.52 6.85
C ILE A 128 0.14 -17.26 6.37
N GLY A 129 0.28 -16.26 7.23
CA GLY A 129 1.08 -15.06 6.99
C GLY A 129 0.41 -13.96 6.17
N LEU A 130 -0.89 -14.06 5.88
CA LEU A 130 -1.63 -13.12 5.02
C LEU A 130 -2.30 -11.97 5.78
N SER A 131 -2.56 -12.13 7.07
CA SER A 131 -3.26 -11.14 7.90
C SER A 131 -2.55 -10.89 9.22
N ALA A 132 -2.93 -9.83 9.93
CA ALA A 132 -2.57 -9.63 11.33
C ALA A 132 -3.46 -10.50 12.23
N CYS A 133 -2.91 -10.96 13.35
CA CYS A 133 -3.69 -11.73 14.33
C CYS A 133 -4.82 -10.88 14.94
N TYR A 134 -5.86 -11.57 15.41
CA TYR A 134 -7.04 -10.93 15.99
C TYR A 134 -6.70 -9.95 17.10
N THR A 135 -5.73 -10.29 17.95
CA THR A 135 -5.30 -9.43 19.05
C THR A 135 -4.70 -8.11 18.57
N THR A 136 -3.91 -8.13 17.49
CA THR A 136 -3.35 -6.92 16.88
C THR A 136 -4.46 -6.02 16.31
N VAL A 137 -5.41 -6.62 15.59
CA VAL A 137 -6.58 -5.93 15.03
C VAL A 137 -7.41 -5.28 16.14
N ASN A 138 -7.73 -6.03 17.20
CA ASN A 138 -8.54 -5.52 18.30
C ASN A 138 -7.83 -4.42 19.09
N ASN A 139 -6.52 -4.54 19.31
CA ASN A 139 -5.71 -3.50 19.93
C ASN A 139 -5.72 -2.21 19.10
N PHE A 140 -5.61 -2.32 17.77
CA PHE A 140 -5.69 -1.18 16.87
C PHE A 140 -7.06 -0.50 16.92
N LYS A 141 -8.16 -1.28 16.88
CA LYS A 141 -9.54 -0.75 17.02
C LYS A 141 -9.73 0.00 18.34
N ARG A 142 -9.25 -0.57 19.45
CA ARG A 142 -9.32 0.08 20.77
C ARG A 142 -8.51 1.37 20.81
N LYS A 143 -7.31 1.38 20.24
CA LYS A 143 -6.50 2.60 20.11
C LYS A 143 -7.25 3.68 19.33
N LEU A 144 -7.86 3.31 18.20
CA LEU A 144 -8.65 4.23 17.39
C LEU A 144 -9.85 4.79 18.16
N ALA A 145 -10.59 3.95 18.87
CA ALA A 145 -11.73 4.37 19.70
C ALA A 145 -11.32 5.32 20.82
N ASN A 146 -10.17 5.06 21.48
CA ASN A 146 -9.66 5.92 22.55
C ASN A 146 -9.16 7.27 22.03
N GLU A 147 -8.57 7.31 20.83
CA GLU A 147 -8.10 8.56 20.20
C GLU A 147 -9.24 9.39 19.58
N HIS A 148 -10.37 8.76 19.25
CA HIS A 148 -11.44 9.40 18.50
C HIS A 148 -12.02 10.66 19.18
N PRO A 149 -12.37 10.67 20.48
CA PRO A 149 -12.87 11.87 21.15
C PRO A 149 -11.87 13.03 21.11
N LEU A 150 -10.58 12.74 21.23
CA LEU A 150 -9.52 13.75 21.17
C LEU A 150 -9.43 14.37 19.77
N LYS A 151 -9.42 13.54 18.72
CA LYS A 151 -9.39 14.00 17.33
C LYS A 151 -10.62 14.82 16.96
N ILE A 152 -11.81 14.41 17.41
CA ILE A 152 -13.05 15.16 17.19
C ILE A 152 -13.00 16.51 17.90
N ARG A 153 -12.52 16.56 19.14
CA ARG A 153 -12.34 17.81 19.88
C ARG A 153 -11.35 18.74 19.18
N ASP A 154 -10.23 18.22 18.72
CA ASP A 154 -9.20 19.02 18.06
C ASP A 154 -9.69 19.53 16.69
N PHE A 155 -10.43 18.71 15.94
CA PHE A 155 -11.14 19.15 14.72
C PHE A 155 -12.10 20.32 14.98
N PHE A 156 -12.94 20.24 16.02
CA PHE A 156 -13.85 21.34 16.36
C PHE A 156 -13.13 22.60 16.82
N LYS A 157 -11.97 22.49 17.46
CA LYS A 157 -11.14 23.64 17.79
C LYS A 157 -10.57 24.30 16.54
N GLU A 158 -10.08 23.52 15.58
CA GLU A 158 -9.53 24.04 14.32
C GLU A 158 -10.62 24.65 13.43
N GLN A 159 -11.79 24.03 13.37
CA GLN A 159 -12.92 24.43 12.51
C GLN A 159 -14.01 25.20 13.27
N HIS A 160 -13.67 25.86 14.38
CA HIS A 160 -14.63 26.53 15.26
C HIS A 160 -15.53 27.54 14.54
N ASN A 161 -15.04 28.18 13.48
CA ASN A 161 -15.79 29.16 12.69
C ASN A 161 -16.83 28.53 11.74
N TYR A 162 -16.82 27.20 11.54
CA TYR A 162 -17.70 26.48 10.62
C TYR A 162 -18.64 25.50 11.33
N LEU A 163 -18.69 25.52 12.66
CA LEU A 163 -19.57 24.65 13.44
C LEU A 163 -20.96 25.28 13.58
N TYR A 164 -21.91 24.79 12.78
CA TYR A 164 -23.32 25.13 12.92
C TYR A 164 -24.05 23.99 13.62
N ILE A 165 -24.58 24.26 14.82
CA ILE A 165 -25.41 23.31 15.58
C ILE A 165 -26.86 23.71 15.34
N TYR A 166 -27.56 22.97 14.48
CA TYR A 166 -28.99 23.14 14.27
C TYR A 166 -29.75 22.24 15.24
N ASN A 167 -30.65 22.83 16.03
CA ASN A 167 -31.64 22.06 16.74
C ASN A 167 -32.77 21.74 15.75
N LEU A 168 -32.79 20.50 15.26
CA LEU A 168 -33.91 19.98 14.47
C LEU A 168 -34.94 19.45 15.47
N ASP A 169 -35.78 20.35 15.95
CA ASP A 169 -36.95 19.99 16.77
C ASP A 169 -38.08 19.53 15.83
N ASP A 170 -38.75 18.44 16.20
CA ASP A 170 -39.87 17.89 15.45
C ASP A 170 -41.11 18.74 15.75
N TYR A 171 -41.26 19.83 15.00
CA TYR A 171 -42.26 20.89 15.18
C TYR A 171 -43.72 20.42 14.95
N HIS A 172 -43.99 19.13 14.83
CA HIS A 172 -45.31 18.60 14.44
C HIS A 172 -46.35 18.45 15.56
N ASP A 173 -46.02 18.74 16.83
CA ASP A 173 -46.95 18.57 17.97
C ASP A 173 -47.61 19.85 18.53
N ILE A 174 -47.50 21.01 17.86
CA ILE A 174 -47.98 22.31 18.39
C ILE A 174 -49.27 22.85 17.77
N HIS A 175 -49.97 22.06 16.95
CA HIS A 175 -51.27 22.44 16.39
C HIS A 175 -52.33 21.34 16.50
N GLU A 176 -52.64 20.91 17.73
CA GLU A 176 -53.99 20.40 18.05
C GLU A 176 -54.59 21.25 19.16
N LYS A 177 -55.62 22.03 18.79
CA LYS A 177 -56.52 22.73 19.70
C LYS A 177 -57.94 22.48 19.24
#